data_AF-A0A2L1S617-F1
#
_entry.id   AF-A0A2L1S617-F1
#
_cell.length_a   1.000
_cell.length_b   1.000
_cell.length_c   1.000
_cell.angle_alpha   90.00
_cell.angle_beta   90.00
_cell.angle_gamma   90.00
#
_symmetry.space_group_name_H-M   'P 1'
#
loop_
_entity.id
_entity.type
_entity.pdbx_description
1 polymer ?
#
loop_
_entity_poly.entity_id
_entity_poly.type
_entity_poly.pdbx_seq_one_letter_code
_entity_poly.pdbx_strand_id
1 'polypeptide(L)'
;MSDLAQSETVSAPLPVAQGPATPRPSLAFSAPTAAFVSQLIAARAHMPGQRARRNGTAEGAVGAYGQTARLTQRRMPQGYRKTVVA
;
A
#
# COMPACT_ATOMS: atom_id res chain seq x y z
N MET A 1 19.85 -6.20 34.28
CA MET A 1 18.54 -5.75 33.77
C MET A 1 18.26 -6.56 32.53
N SER A 2 17.68 -7.73 32.73
CA SER A 2 17.50 -8.76 31.71
C SER A 2 16.04 -9.17 31.79
N ASP A 3 15.22 -8.66 30.87
CA ASP A 3 13.91 -9.23 30.52
C ASP A 3 13.33 -8.41 29.35
N LEU A 4 13.99 -8.47 28.19
CA LEU A 4 13.26 -8.39 26.93
C LEU A 4 12.75 -9.81 26.65
N ALA A 5 11.78 -10.24 27.44
CA ALA A 5 10.99 -11.42 27.13
C ALA A 5 10.35 -11.17 25.77
N GLN A 6 10.74 -11.98 24.81
CA GLN A 6 10.20 -12.01 23.47
C GLN A 6 8.68 -12.11 23.58
N SER A 7 7.97 -11.07 23.15
CA SER A 7 6.53 -11.11 22.98
C SER A 7 6.22 -12.11 21.87
N GLU A 8 6.19 -13.40 22.20
CA GLU A 8 5.60 -14.43 21.36
C GLU A 8 4.12 -14.09 21.22
N THR A 9 3.78 -13.34 20.18
CA THR A 9 2.39 -13.13 19.80
C THR A 9 1.81 -14.49 19.44
N VAL A 10 0.98 -15.02 20.33
CA VAL A 10 0.18 -16.23 20.10
C VAL A 10 -0.63 -15.98 18.83
N SER A 11 -0.21 -16.60 17.73
CA SER A 11 -0.88 -16.48 16.44
C SER A 11 -2.24 -17.15 16.56
N ALA A 12 -3.29 -16.33 16.74
CA ALA A 12 -4.65 -16.83 16.71
C ALA A 12 -4.90 -17.50 15.34
N PRO A 13 -5.56 -18.67 15.29
CA PRO A 13 -5.85 -19.33 14.02
C PRO A 13 -6.81 -18.45 13.23
N LEU A 14 -6.26 -17.63 12.34
CA LEU A 14 -7.03 -16.94 11.33
C LEU A 14 -7.74 -18.01 10.49
N PRO A 15 -8.96 -17.76 9.98
CA PRO A 15 -9.67 -18.67 9.06
C PRO A 15 -9.02 -18.66 7.66
N VAL A 16 -7.69 -18.55 7.61
CA VAL A 16 -6.88 -18.55 6.40
C VAL A 16 -5.97 -19.76 6.53
N ALA A 17 -6.11 -20.70 5.59
CA ALA A 17 -5.26 -21.87 5.53
C ALA A 17 -3.79 -21.44 5.44
N GLN A 18 -2.98 -21.83 6.44
CA GLN A 18 -1.53 -21.53 6.49
C GLN A 18 -0.67 -22.63 5.84
N GLY A 19 -1.31 -23.59 5.17
CA GLY A 19 -0.65 -24.69 4.47
C GLY A 19 -0.37 -24.40 2.99
N PRO A 20 0.37 -25.29 2.31
CA PRO A 20 0.57 -25.19 0.87
C PRO A 20 -0.78 -25.16 0.14
N ALA A 21 -0.87 -24.34 -0.90
CA ALA A 21 -2.10 -24.21 -1.69
C ALA A 21 -2.50 -25.58 -2.26
N THR A 22 -3.70 -26.04 -1.90
CA THR A 22 -4.27 -27.27 -2.45
C THR A 22 -4.89 -27.01 -3.82
N PRO A 23 -4.87 -28.00 -4.74
CA PRO A 23 -5.54 -27.86 -6.03
C PRO A 23 -7.02 -27.54 -5.84
N ARG A 24 -7.48 -26.44 -6.44
CA ARG A 24 -8.90 -26.05 -6.45
C ARG A 24 -9.50 -26.43 -7.79
N PRO A 25 -10.18 -27.59 -7.92
CA PRO A 25 -10.73 -28.05 -9.19
C PRO A 25 -11.77 -27.07 -9.78
N SER A 26 -12.46 -26.30 -8.94
CA SER A 26 -13.36 -25.22 -9.38
C SER A 26 -12.65 -24.10 -10.14
N LEU A 27 -11.37 -23.81 -9.82
CA LEU A 27 -10.57 -22.83 -10.57
C LEU A 27 -10.05 -23.40 -11.90
N ALA A 28 -9.88 -24.73 -11.99
CA ALA A 28 -9.50 -25.38 -13.24
C ALA A 28 -10.63 -25.32 -14.28
N PHE A 29 -11.90 -25.42 -13.84
CA PHE A 29 -13.06 -25.31 -14.72
C PHE A 29 -13.17 -23.94 -15.40
N SER A 30 -12.76 -22.87 -14.71
CA SER A 30 -12.76 -21.51 -15.24
C SER A 30 -11.36 -21.02 -15.65
N ALA A 31 -10.39 -21.92 -15.83
CA ALA A 31 -9.02 -21.52 -16.12
C ALA A 31 -9.00 -20.85 -17.52
N PRO A 32 -8.60 -19.57 -17.61
CA PRO A 32 -8.52 -18.89 -18.90
C PRO A 32 -7.49 -19.59 -19.78
N THR A 33 -7.76 -19.68 -21.07
CA THR A 33 -6.82 -20.27 -22.03
C THR A 33 -5.53 -19.44 -22.06
N ALA A 34 -4.40 -20.09 -22.33
CA ALA A 34 -3.12 -19.40 -22.46
C ALA A 34 -3.18 -18.26 -23.50
N ALA A 35 -3.93 -18.46 -24.60
CA ALA A 35 -4.17 -17.44 -25.61
C ALA A 35 -4.90 -16.21 -25.03
N PHE A 36 -5.93 -16.41 -24.22
CA PHE A 36 -6.65 -15.33 -23.56
C PHE A 36 -5.75 -14.57 -22.58
N VAL A 37 -4.96 -15.27 -21.78
CA VAL A 37 -4.01 -14.64 -20.83
C VAL A 37 -2.97 -13.81 -21.56
N SER A 38 -2.42 -14.32 -22.66
CA SER A 38 -1.47 -13.60 -23.51
C SER A 38 -2.08 -12.32 -24.10
N GLN A 39 -3.32 -12.40 -24.60
CA GLN A 39 -4.04 -11.23 -25.11
C GLN A 39 -4.32 -10.21 -24.01
N LEU A 40 -4.67 -10.65 -22.81
CA LEU A 40 -4.91 -9.78 -21.66
C LEU A 40 -3.62 -9.03 -21.24
N ILE A 41 -2.48 -9.72 -21.21
CA ILE A 41 -1.18 -9.11 -20.89
C ILE A 41 -0.77 -8.11 -21.98
N ALA A 42 -0.92 -8.47 -23.25
CA ALA A 42 -0.63 -7.56 -24.36
C ALA A 42 -1.53 -6.31 -24.29
N ALA A 43 -2.84 -6.47 -24.09
CA ALA A 43 -3.79 -5.37 -23.96
C ALA A 43 -3.51 -4.48 -22.74
N ARG A 44 -3.01 -5.06 -21.63
CA ARG A 44 -2.65 -4.32 -20.42
C ARG A 44 -1.55 -3.29 -20.66
N ALA A 45 -0.61 -3.55 -21.57
CA ALA A 45 0.44 -2.59 -21.94
C ALA A 45 -0.13 -1.34 -22.64
N HIS A 46 -1.30 -1.45 -23.27
CA HIS A 46 -1.97 -0.38 -23.99
C HIS A 46 -3.03 0.37 -23.15
N MET A 47 -3.32 -0.10 -21.94
CA MET A 47 -4.27 0.59 -21.05
C MET A 47 -3.58 1.75 -20.34
N PRO A 48 -4.24 2.93 -20.23
CA PRO A 48 -3.73 4.02 -19.41
C PRO A 48 -3.52 3.52 -17.98
N GLY A 49 -2.34 3.80 -17.40
CA GLY A 49 -1.98 3.34 -16.07
C GLY A 49 -2.99 3.82 -15.02
N GLN A 50 -3.94 2.95 -14.64
CA GLN A 50 -5.01 3.28 -13.69
C GLN A 50 -4.48 3.76 -12.32
N ARG A 51 -3.23 3.44 -11.99
CA ARG A 51 -2.57 3.81 -10.73
C ARG A 51 -1.44 4.83 -10.86
N ALA A 52 -1.16 5.38 -12.04
CA ALA A 52 -0.17 6.45 -12.16
C ALA A 52 -0.53 7.67 -11.29
N ARG A 53 -1.84 7.91 -11.08
CA ARG A 53 -2.35 8.97 -10.19
C ARG A 53 -2.49 8.54 -8.72
N ARG A 54 -2.47 7.25 -8.39
CA ARG A 54 -2.68 6.72 -7.02
C ARG A 54 -1.39 6.34 -6.32
N ASN A 55 -0.38 5.91 -7.07
CA ASN A 55 0.96 5.73 -6.55
C ASN A 55 1.58 7.12 -6.51
N GLY A 56 1.31 7.88 -5.44
CA GLY A 56 2.00 9.14 -5.20
C GLY A 56 3.50 8.88 -5.31
N THR A 57 4.18 9.63 -6.19
CA THR A 57 5.64 9.58 -6.26
C THR A 57 6.20 9.97 -4.88
N ALA A 58 7.40 9.53 -4.54
CA ALA A 58 8.05 9.96 -3.29
C ALA A 58 8.09 11.50 -3.19
N GLU A 59 8.32 12.17 -4.32
CA GLU A 59 8.22 13.63 -4.46
C GLU A 59 6.81 14.16 -4.15
N GLY A 60 5.75 13.50 -4.63
CA GLY A 60 4.37 13.83 -4.32
C GLY A 60 4.04 13.67 -2.82
N ALA A 61 4.61 12.66 -2.16
CA ALA A 61 4.45 12.46 -0.72
C ALA A 61 5.16 13.56 0.08
N VAL A 62 6.41 13.89 -0.26
CA VAL A 62 7.17 14.99 0.37
C VAL A 62 6.46 16.33 0.16
N GLY A 63 5.97 16.58 -1.06
CA GLY A 63 5.16 17.76 -1.37
C GLY A 63 3.87 17.84 -0.55
N ALA A 64 3.18 16.71 -0.35
CA ALA A 64 1.96 16.64 0.46
C ALA A 64 2.23 16.97 1.94
N TYR A 65 3.28 16.42 2.55
CA TYR A 65 3.67 16.78 3.93
C TYR A 65 4.08 18.25 4.06
N GLY A 66 4.79 18.80 3.08
CA GLY A 66 5.14 20.22 3.05
C GLY A 66 3.92 21.14 2.96
N GLN A 67 2.93 20.77 2.14
CA GLN A 67 1.68 21.53 2.00
C GLN A 67 0.83 21.49 3.27
N THR A 68 0.68 20.32 3.90
CA THR A 68 -0.07 20.19 5.16
C THR A 68 0.61 20.92 6.31
N ALA A 69 1.95 20.91 6.38
CA ALA A 69 2.72 21.68 7.36
C ALA A 69 2.48 23.20 7.22
N ARG A 70 2.51 23.74 6.00
CA ARG A 70 2.23 25.17 5.75
C ARG A 70 0.77 25.55 6.08
N LEU A 71 -0.18 24.68 5.71
CA LEU A 71 -1.60 24.91 5.98
C LEU A 71 -1.89 24.94 7.47
N THR A 72 -1.33 23.99 8.23
CA THR A 72 -1.49 23.91 9.69
C THR A 72 -0.84 25.12 10.38
N GLN A 73 0.34 25.55 9.95
CA GLN A 73 1.01 26.75 10.49
C GLN A 73 0.17 28.03 10.29
N ARG A 74 -0.48 28.21 9.12
CA ARG A 74 -1.37 29.36 8.87
C ARG A 74 -2.60 29.38 9.78
N ARG A 75 -3.10 28.20 10.18
CA ARG A 75 -4.29 28.05 11.03
C ARG A 75 -3.99 28.06 12.53
N MET A 76 -2.71 28.07 12.92
CA MET A 76 -2.36 28.15 14.34
C MET A 76 -2.68 29.55 14.91
N PRO A 77 -3.16 29.63 16.17
CA PRO A 77 -3.30 30.88 16.90
C PRO A 77 -1.99 31.65 17.00
N GLN A 78 -2.11 32.97 17.17
CA GLN A 78 -0.95 33.84 17.37
C GLN A 78 -0.19 33.40 18.65
N GLY A 79 1.13 33.23 18.55
CA GLY A 79 2.00 32.73 19.63
C GLY A 79 2.39 31.24 19.54
N TYR A 80 1.63 30.40 18.82
CA TYR A 80 1.94 28.97 18.65
C TYR A 80 2.70 28.64 17.36
N ARG A 81 2.93 29.64 16.50
CA ARG A 81 3.65 29.49 15.24
C ARG A 81 5.14 29.53 15.50
N LYS A 82 5.88 28.49 15.09
CA LYS A 82 7.35 28.53 15.07
C LYS A 82 7.82 29.35 13.87
N THR A 83 8.61 30.40 14.12
CA THR A 83 9.40 31.08 13.09
C THR A 83 10.76 30.40 13.03
N VAL A 84 11.08 29.72 11.93
CA VAL A 84 12.45 29.28 11.69
C VAL A 84 13.25 30.54 11.36
N VAL A 85 14.11 30.98 12.27
CA VAL A 85 15.10 32.03 12.02
C VAL A 85 16.31 31.32 11.41
N ALA A 86 16.73 31.76 10.23
CA ALA A 86 17.91 31.25 9.52
C ALA A 86 19.20 31.84 10.09
#